data_AF-W0RP88-F1
#
_entry.id   AF-W0RP88-F1
#
_cell.length_a   1.000
_cell.length_b   1.000
_cell.length_c   1.000
_cell.angle_alpha   90.00
_cell.angle_beta   90.00
_cell.angle_gamma   90.00
#
_symmetry.space_group_name_H-M   'P 1'
#
loop_
_entity.id
_entity.type
_entity.pdbx_description
1 polymer ?
#
loop_
_entity_poly.entity_id
_entity_poly.type
_entity_poly.pdbx_seq_one_letter_code
_entity_poly.pdbx_strand_id
1 'polypeptide(L)' 'MPSASDERKRRFEAALKLAGETMESWAQKQGISYGHLYFVLSGQRESARLSRLIEAFIADHLPPQVA' A
#
# COMPACT_ATOMS: atom_id res chain seq x y z
N MET A 1 -6.41 14.84 -12.68
CA MET A 1 -6.78 13.44 -12.41
C MET A 1 -5.69 12.83 -11.56
N PRO A 2 -5.95 12.33 -10.34
CA PRO A 2 -4.94 11.61 -9.57
C PRO A 2 -4.49 10.34 -10.32
N SER A 3 -3.21 9.99 -10.24
CA SER A 3 -2.68 8.79 -10.90
C SER A 3 -3.12 7.52 -10.17
N ALA A 4 -3.06 6.36 -10.84
CA ALA A 4 -3.36 5.07 -10.21
C ALA A 4 -2.43 4.78 -9.00
N SER A 5 -1.20 5.28 -9.05
CA SER A 5 -0.23 5.18 -7.95
C SER A 5 -0.63 6.04 -6.76
N ASP A 6 -1.13 7.27 -6.99
CA ASP A 6 -1.62 8.16 -5.93
C ASP A 6 -2.82 7.53 -5.21
N GLU A 7 -3.74 6.94 -5.98
CA GLU A 7 -4.91 6.26 -5.42
C GLU A 7 -4.52 5.06 -4.55
N ARG A 8 -3.60 4.21 -5.04
CA ARG A 8 -3.08 3.07 -4.28
C ARG A 8 -2.42 3.54 -2.98
N LYS A 9 -1.56 4.56 -3.06
CA LYS A 9 -0.88 5.11 -1.89
C LYS A 9 -1.86 5.61 -0.85
N ARG A 10 -2.86 6.40 -1.26
CA ARG A 10 -3.91 6.90 -0.37
C ARG A 10 -4.69 5.78 0.31
N ARG A 11 -5.11 4.76 -0.44
CA ARG A 11 -5.84 3.60 0.10
C ARG A 11 -4.95 2.80 1.05
N PHE A 12 -3.68 2.58 0.71
CA PHE A 12 -2.73 1.89 1.56
C PHE A 12 -2.49 2.64 2.89
N GLU A 13 -2.33 3.96 2.84
CA GLU A 13 -2.18 4.80 4.04
C GLU A 13 -3.42 4.76 4.94
N ALA A 14 -4.61 4.74 4.35
CA ALA A 14 -5.86 4.58 5.11
C ALA A 14 -5.95 3.19 5.77
N ALA A 15 -5.58 2.12 5.07
CA ALA A 15 -5.50 0.77 5.63
C ALA A 15 -4.50 0.69 6.79
N LEU A 16 -3.31 1.27 6.65
CA LEU A 16 -2.30 1.35 7.70
C LEU A 16 -2.84 2.05 8.96
N LYS A 17 -3.55 3.16 8.77
CA LYS A 17 -4.18 3.90 9.88
C LYS A 17 -5.22 3.06 10.62
N LEU A 18 -6.05 2.30 9.91
CA LEU A 18 -7.04 1.39 10.51
C LEU A 18 -6.38 0.22 11.23
N ALA A 19 -5.26 -0.30 10.70
CA ALA A 19 -4.46 -1.35 11.32
C ALA A 19 -3.63 -0.87 12.52
N GLY A 20 -3.55 0.45 12.76
CA GLY A 20 -2.67 1.02 13.79
C GLY A 20 -1.18 0.80 13.49
N GLU A 21 -0.81 0.73 12.21
CA GLU A 21 0.54 0.37 11.77
C GLU A 21 1.20 1.49 10.95
N THR A 22 2.52 1.58 11.00
CA THR A 22 3.31 2.48 10.14
C THR A 22 3.76 1.77 8.87
N MET A 23 4.03 2.54 7.82
CA MET A 23 4.54 2.00 6.56
C MET A 23 5.87 1.23 6.74
N GLU A 24 6.74 1.70 7.63
CA GLU A 24 8.01 1.04 7.96
C GLU A 24 7.79 -0.29 8.70
N SER A 25 6.94 -0.31 9.73
CA SER A 25 6.58 -1.55 10.45
C SER A 25 5.98 -2.58 9.51
N TRP A 26 5.05 -2.16 8.66
CA TRP A 26 4.43 -3.04 7.68
C TRP A 26 5.47 -3.61 6.71
N ALA A 27 6.34 -2.77 6.16
CA ALA A 27 7.40 -3.19 5.25
C ALA A 27 8.31 -4.23 5.92
N GLN A 28 8.72 -3.99 7.17
CA GLN A 28 9.54 -4.92 7.96
C GLN A 28 8.84 -6.26 8.18
N LYS A 29 7.56 -6.27 8.56
CA LYS A 29 6.77 -7.50 8.75
C LYS A 29 6.67 -8.33 7.47
N GLN A 30 6.58 -7.66 6.32
CA GLN A 30 6.52 -8.33 5.02
C GLN A 30 7.91 -8.72 4.47
N GLY A 31 9.00 -8.41 5.19
CA GLY A 31 10.37 -8.67 4.74
C GLY A 31 10.78 -7.82 3.53
N ILE A 32 10.23 -6.60 3.42
CA ILE A 32 10.46 -5.67 2.31
C ILE A 32 11.22 -4.44 2.80
N SER A 33 12.18 -3.97 2.01
CA SER A 33 12.83 -2.68 2.27
C SER A 33 11.84 -1.52 2.14
N TYR A 34 11.84 -0.62 3.13
CA TYR A 34 11.04 0.61 3.11
C TYR A 34 11.24 1.43 1.83
N GLY A 35 12.48 1.55 1.35
CA GLY A 35 12.78 2.28 0.10
C GLY A 35 12.14 1.62 -1.13
N HIS A 36 12.13 0.29 -1.19
CA HIS A 36 11.47 -0.43 -2.28
C HIS A 36 9.95 -0.20 -2.26
N LEU A 37 9.33 -0.22 -1.08
CA LEU A 37 7.91 0.12 -0.90
C LEU A 37 7.61 1.55 -1.33
N TYR A 38 8.43 2.51 -0.89
CA TYR A 38 8.27 3.92 -1.25
C TYR A 38 8.32 4.15 -2.76
N PHE A 39 9.28 3.56 -3.47
CA PHE A 39 9.39 3.71 -4.92
C PHE A 39 8.23 3.09 -5.69
N VAL A 40 7.69 1.97 -5.20
CA VAL A 40 6.51 1.33 -5.81
C VAL A 40 5.24 2.14 -5.57
N LEU A 41 5.04 2.67 -4.36
CA LEU A 41 3.90 3.53 -4.04
C LEU A 41 3.96 4.87 -4.79
N SER A 42 5.15 5.37 -5.08
CA SER A 42 5.36 6.62 -5.82
C SER A 42 5.28 6.44 -7.34
N GLY A 43 5.05 5.21 -7.84
CA GLY A 43 5.00 4.89 -9.27
C GLY A 43 6.36 4.98 -9.99
N GLN A 44 7.46 5.14 -9.26
CA GLN A 44 8.81 5.22 -9.82
C GLN A 44 9.39 3.84 -10.16
N ARG A 45 8.83 2.78 -9.59
CA ARG A 45 9.15 1.38 -9.91
C ARG A 45 7.89 0.54 -9.93
N GLU A 46 7.89 -0.49 -10.76
CA GLU A 46 6.84 -1.51 -10.77
C GLU A 46 7.31 -2.79 -10.08
N SER A 47 6.41 -3.40 -9.32
CA SER A 47 6.63 -4.71 -8.69
C SER A 47 5.30 -5.42 -8.53
N ALA A 48 4.99 -6.34 -9.44
CA ALA A 48 3.73 -7.06 -9.45
C ALA A 48 3.47 -7.85 -8.16
N ARG A 49 4.54 -8.32 -7.48
CA ARG A 49 4.42 -8.98 -6.17
C ARG A 49 4.03 -7.98 -5.09
N LEU A 50 4.71 -6.83 -5.03
CA LEU A 50 4.46 -5.83 -3.99
C LEU A 50 3.09 -5.17 -4.17
N SER A 51 2.72 -4.84 -5.41
CA SER A 51 1.38 -4.34 -5.72
C SER A 51 0.29 -5.30 -5.23
N ARG A 52 0.44 -6.61 -5.45
CA ARG A 52 -0.52 -7.61 -4.95
C ARG A 52 -0.60 -7.66 -3.42
N LEU A 53 0.53 -7.57 -2.72
CA LEU A 53 0.54 -7.51 -1.25
C LEU A 53 -0.15 -6.26 -0.71
N ILE A 54 0.10 -5.11 -1.35
CA ILE A 54 -0.55 -3.84 -0.99
C ILE A 54 -2.07 -3.94 -1.20
N GLU A 55 -2.53 -4.41 -2.37
CA GLU A 55 -3.97 -4.52 -2.65
C GLU A 55 -4.67 -5.54 -1.73
N ALA A 56 -4.02 -6.66 -1.39
CA ALA A 56 -4.56 -7.62 -0.42
C ALA A 56 -4.70 -6.97 0.98
N PHE A 57 -3.66 -6.30 1.45
CA PHE A 57 -3.70 -5.60 2.74
C PHE A 57 -4.78 -4.51 2.77
N ILE A 58 -4.93 -3.75 1.67
CA ILE A 58 -6.01 -2.78 1.51
C ILE A 58 -7.37 -3.46 1.64
N ALA A 59 -7.59 -4.57 0.91
CA ALA A 59 -8.87 -5.28 0.92
C ALA A 59 -9.23 -5.83 2.31
N ASP A 60 -8.23 -6.25 3.09
CA ASP A 60 -8.44 -6.78 4.45
C ASP A 60 -8.88 -5.69 5.46
N HIS A 61 -8.54 -4.42 5.21
CA HIS A 61 -8.76 -3.33 6.18
C HIS A 61 -9.74 -2.26 5.71
N LEU A 62 -9.87 -2.07 4.40
CA LEU A 62 -10.82 -1.14 3.80
C LEU A 62 -11.90 -1.96 3.09
N PRO A 63 -13.13 -2.00 3.63
CA PRO A 63 -14.23 -2.66 2.93
C PRO A 63 -14.39 -2.02 1.54
N PRO A 64 -14.81 -2.79 0.52
CA PRO A 64 -15.13 -2.22 -0.78
C PRO A 64 -16.15 -1.12 -0.57
N GLN A 65 -15.82 0.11 -0.98
CA GLN A 65 -16.78 1.21 -0.95
C GLN A 65 -17.92 0.83 -1.88
N VAL A 66 -19.03 0.36 -1.29
CA VAL A 66 -20.27 0.13 -2.01
C VAL A 66 -20.72 1.51 -2.48
N ALA A 67 -20.73 1.69 -3.80
CA ALA A 67 -21.15 2.92 -4.46
C ALA A 67 -22.66 3.17 -4.30
#